data_AF-A0A3C0ESL2-F1
#
_entry.id   AF-A0A3C0ESL2-F1
#
_cell.length_a   1.000
_cell.length_b   1.000
_cell.length_c   1.000
_cell.angle_alpha   90.00
_cell.angle_beta   90.00
_cell.angle_gamma   90.00
#
_symmetry.space_group_name_H-M   'P 1'
#
loop_
_entity.id
_entity.type
_entity.pdbx_description
1 polymer ?
#
loop_
_entity_poly.entity_id
_entity_poly.type
_entity_poly.pdbx_seq_one_letter_code
_entity_poly.pdbx_strand_id
1 'polypeptide(L)' 'MWVAVGLLGQVLFTGRMIVQWIASEKSKRSVVPTAFWWMSLIGASMLITYFIWRKDVVGVLGQATGWFIYVRN' A
#
# COMPACT_ATOMS: atom_id res chain seq x y z
N MET A 1 -17.24 0.55 -10.75
CA MET A 1 -16.35 1.69 -10.40
C MET A 1 -15.56 1.43 -9.12
N TRP A 2 -16.19 1.17 -7.97
CA TRP A 2 -15.50 0.91 -6.68
C TRP A 2 -14.57 -0.30 -6.67
N VAL A 3 -14.93 -1.39 -7.36
CA VAL A 3 -14.05 -2.58 -7.49
C VAL A 3 -12.74 -2.22 -8.19
N ALA A 4 -12.75 -1.30 -9.16
CA ALA A 4 -11.53 -0.83 -9.81
C ALA A 4 -10.62 -0.06 -8.83
N VAL A 5 -11.19 0.73 -7.92
CA VAL A 5 -10.43 1.41 -6.86
C VAL A 5 -9.78 0.39 -5.93
N GLY A 6 -10.52 -0.64 -5.51
CA GLY A 6 -9.98 -1.73 -4.71
C GLY A 6 -8.85 -2.49 -5.42
N LEU A 7 -9.03 -2.83 -6.69
CA LEU A 7 -8.02 -3.53 -7.49
C LEU A 7 -6.78 -2.66 -7.73
N LEU A 8 -6.93 -1.37 -8.06
CA LEU A 8 -5.81 -0.45 -8.21
C LEU A 8 -5.05 -0.25 -6.91
N GLY A 9 -5.77 -0.08 -5.79
CA GLY A 9 -5.18 -0.03 -4.45
C GLY A 9 -4.41 -1.30 -4.12
N GLN A 10 -4.96 -2.47 -4.45
CA GLN A 10 -4.29 -3.76 -4.28
C GLN A 10 -3.03 -3.88 -5.12
N VAL A 11 -3.06 -3.48 -6.40
CA VAL A 11 -1.90 -3.50 -7.30
C VAL A 11 -0.80 -2.58 -6.79
N LEU A 12 -1.12 -1.36 -6.36
CA LEU A 12 -0.14 -0.44 -5.76
C LEU A 12 0.46 -1.01 -4.48
N PHE A 13 -0.38 -1.57 -3.62
CA PHE A 13 0.04 -2.11 -2.33
C PHE A 13 0.90 -3.37 -2.46
N THR A 14 0.64 -4.23 -3.47
CA THR A 14 1.46 -5.40 -3.74
C THR A 14 2.71 -5.03 -4.56
N GLY A 15 2.58 -4.08 -5.49
CA GLY A 15 3.65 -3.60 -6.36
C GLY A 15 4.82 -2.95 -5.62
N ARG A 16 4.60 -2.40 -4.42
CA ARG A 16 5.69 -1.87 -3.58
C ARG A 16 6.82 -2.88 -3.30
N MET A 17 6.49 -4.17 -3.20
CA MET A 17 7.49 -5.22 -2.96
C MET A 17 8.34 -5.46 -4.20
N ILE A 18 7.73 -5.35 -5.39
CA ILE A 18 8.45 -5.42 -6.66
C ILE A 18 9.42 -4.23 -6.76
N VAL A 19 8.98 -3.03 -6.42
CA VAL A 19 9.83 -1.83 -6.43
C VAL A 19 10.97 -1.94 -5.41
N GLN A 20 10.68 -2.44 -4.20
CA GLN A 20 11.70 -2.67 -3.18
C GLN A 20 12.72 -3.72 -3.61
N TRP A 21 12.27 -4.82 -4.22
CA TRP A 21 13.14 -5.86 -4.74
C TRP A 21 14.04 -5.34 -5.86
N ILE A 22 13.49 -4.65 -6.86
CA ILE A 22 14.28 -4.05 -7.96
C ILE A 22 15.31 -3.05 -7.42
N ALA A 23 14.92 -2.21 -6.45
CA ALA A 23 15.85 -1.27 -5.83
C ALA A 23 16.97 -1.99 -5.06
N SER A 24 16.63 -3.08 -4.36
CA SER A 24 17.62 -3.88 -3.62
C SER A 24 18.58 -4.62 -4.53
N GLU A 25 18.08 -5.18 -5.63
CA GLU A 25 18.89 -5.86 -6.64
C GLU A 25 19.88 -4.87 -7.28
N LYS A 26 19.40 -3.68 -7.66
CA LYS A 26 20.22 -2.63 -8.25
C LYS A 26 21.30 -2.12 -7.29
N SER A 27 21.00 -2.03 -6.00
CA SER A 27 21.94 -1.55 -4.98
C SER A 27 22.79 -2.66 -4.34
N LYS A 28 22.54 -3.94 -4.66
CA LYS A 28 23.15 -5.13 -4.02
C LYS A 28 23.12 -5.10 -2.49
N ARG A 29 22.12 -4.42 -1.93
CA ARG A 29 21.93 -4.18 -0.50
C ARG A 29 20.44 -4.18 -0.23
N SER A 30 20.02 -4.66 0.94
CA SER A 30 18.62 -4.59 1.36
C SER A 30 18.24 -3.14 1.63
N VAL A 31 17.71 -2.45 0.61
CA VAL A 31 17.28 -1.05 0.71
C VAL A 31 15.78 -0.95 0.55
N VAL A 32 15.16 -0.12 1.40
CA VAL A 32 13.74 0.23 1.28
C VAL A 32 13.68 1.60 0.60
N PRO A 33 13.31 1.68 -0.68
CA PRO A 33 13.26 2.96 -1.39
C PRO A 33 12.13 3.82 -0.83
N THR A 34 12.26 5.15 -0.89
CA THR A 34 11.19 6.09 -0.50
C THR A 34 9.87 5.82 -1.24
N ALA A 35 9.96 5.35 -2.49
CA ALA A 35 8.81 4.91 -3.28
C ALA A 35 7.98 3.81 -2.60
N PHE A 36 8.59 2.95 -1.77
CA PHE A 36 7.88 1.92 -1.00
C PHE A 36 6.85 2.54 -0.06
N TRP A 37 7.23 3.59 0.65
CA TRP A 37 6.39 4.26 1.64
C TRP A 37 5.23 5.00 0.95
N TRP A 38 5.52 5.72 -0.13
CA TRP A 38 4.49 6.40 -0.92
C TRP A 38 3.48 5.43 -1.57
N MET A 39 3.95 4.32 -2.17
CA MET A 39 3.06 3.31 -2.73
C MET A 39 2.20 2.64 -1.66
N SER A 40 2.77 2.42 -0.47
CA SER A 40 2.04 1.87 0.67
C SER A 40 0.96 2.82 1.17
N LEU A 41 1.27 4.11 1.30
CA LEU A 41 0.33 5.15 1.74
C LEU A 41 -0.82 5.30 0.75
N ILE A 42 -0.53 5.41 -0.54
CA ILE A 42 -1.56 5.58 -1.59
C ILE A 42 -2.40 4.30 -1.70
N GLY A 43 -1.77 3.12 -1.77
CA GLY A 43 -2.47 1.84 -1.84
C GLY A 43 -3.37 1.58 -0.63
N ALA A 44 -2.87 1.85 0.58
CA ALA A 44 -3.65 1.74 1.82
C ALA A 44 -4.81 2.75 1.84
N SER A 45 -4.61 4.00 1.39
CA SER A 45 -5.68 5.01 1.30
C SER A 45 -6.82 4.53 0.39
N MET A 46 -6.48 4.02 -0.80
CA MET A 46 -7.46 3.49 -1.75
C MET A 46 -8.21 2.27 -1.19
N LEU A 47 -7.51 1.38 -0.49
CA LEU A 47 -8.10 0.20 0.11
C LEU A 47 -8.99 0.55 1.31
N ILE A 48 -8.60 1.52 2.15
CA ILE A 48 -9.45 2.06 3.22
C ILE A 48 -10.74 2.63 2.63
N THR A 49 -10.65 3.47 1.59
CA THR A 49 -11.84 4.01 0.93
C THR A 49 -12.74 2.90 0.37
N TYR A 50 -12.14 1.87 -0.23
CA TYR A 50 -12.87 0.72 -0.74
C TYR A 50 -13.56 -0.09 0.37
N PHE A 51 -12.89 -0.35 1.50
CA PHE A 51 -13.46 -1.11 2.62
C PHE A 51 -14.53 -0.31 3.38
N ILE A 52 -14.38 1.02 3.50
CA ILE A 52 -15.44 1.89 4.02
C ILE A 52 -16.69 1.76 3.15
N TRP A 53 -16.54 1.84 1.82
CA TRP A 53 -17.66 1.64 0.89
C TRP A 53 -18.30 0.25 1.04
N ARG A 54 -17.48 -0.79 1.24
CA ARG A 54 -17.96 -2.17 1.46
C ARG A 54 -18.55 -2.39 2.87
N LYS A 55 -18.48 -1.40 3.77
CA LYS A 55 -18.84 -1.52 5.20
C LYS A 55 -18.10 -2.66 5.91
N ASP A 56 -16.85 -2.90 5.51
CA ASP A 56 -16.00 -3.97 6.04
C ASP A 56 -15.04 -3.39 7.10
N VAL A 57 -15.44 -3.48 8.37
CA VAL A 57 -14.69 -2.92 9.50
C VAL A 57 -13.32 -3.59 9.65
N VAL A 58 -13.22 -4.89 9.37
CA VAL A 58 -11.96 -5.63 9.48
C VAL A 58 -10.96 -5.13 8.44
N GLY A 59 -11.42 -4.94 7.20
CA GLY A 59 -10.59 -4.36 6.13
C GLY A 59 -10.12 -2.93 6.44
N VAL A 60 -11.01 -2.09 6.97
CA VAL A 60 -10.67 -0.71 7.38
C VAL A 60 -9.62 -0.71 8.49
N LEU A 61 -9.83 -1.47 9.57
CA LEU A 61 -8.89 -1.52 10.69
C LEU A 61 -7.52 -2.06 10.26
N GLY A 62 -7.50 -3.14 9.47
CA GLY A 62 -6.25 -3.72 8.97
C GLY A 62 -5.41 -2.74 8.16
N GLN A 63 -6.04 -1.93 7.32
CA GLN A 63 -5.33 -0.93 6.52
C GLN A 63 -5.03 0.36 7.26
N ALA A 64 -5.87 0.77 8.22
CA ALA A 64 -5.65 1.98 9.02
C ALA A 64 -4.38 1.88 9.88
N THR A 65 -4.10 0.70 10.44
CA THR A 65 -2.87 0.46 11.20
C THR A 65 -1.63 0.61 10.33
N GLY A 66 -1.63 0.03 9.14
CA GLY A 66 -0.54 0.18 8.16
C GLY A 66 -0.38 1.63 7.70
N TRP A 67 -1.49 2.30 7.40
CA TRP A 67 -1.52 3.70 6.97
C TRP A 67 -0.86 4.64 7.97
N PHE A 68 -1.13 4.48 9.27
CA PHE A 68 -0.51 5.29 10.32
C PHE A 68 1.02 5.11 10.37
N ILE A 69 1.51 3.88 10.17
CA ILE A 69 2.95 3.60 10.11
C ILE A 69 3.58 4.27 8.89
N TYR A 70 2.90 4.25 7.74
CA TYR A 70 3.42 4.83 6.49
C TYR A 70 3.48 6.36 6.51
N VAL A 71 2.57 7.03 7.22
CA VAL A 71 2.61 8.50 7.37
C VAL A 71 3.83 8.97 8.17
N ARG A 72 4.33 8.14 9.09
CA ARG A 72 5.43 8.50 9.99
C ARG A 72 6.81 8.43 9.33
N ASN A 73 6.96 7.67 8.24
CA ASN A 73 8.25 7.32 7.63
C ASN A 73 8.49 8.04 6.30
#